data_AF-A0A2E9V8L4-F1
#
_entry.id   AF-A0A2E9V8L4-F1
#
_cell.length_a   1.000
_cell.length_b   1.000
_cell.length_c   1.000
_cell.angle_alpha   90.00
_cell.angle_beta   90.00
_cell.angle_gamma   90.00
#
_symmetry.space_group_name_H-M   'P 1'
#
loop_
_entity.id
_entity.type
_entity.pdbx_description
1 polymer ?
#
loop_
_entity_poly.entity_id
_entity_poly.type
_entity_poly.pdbx_seq_one_letter_code
_entity_poly.pdbx_strand_id
1 'polypeptide(L)'
;MKDELRAWDWRYYAEKRRIQNYSINEVEIKSYLQLNKMIEAAFYCATKLFNLDFKLLNSNLYHQDAQIWEVTRNGEHLALFIGDYYARSSKRSGAWCSALRSQSKLNGNVRPIVVNVCNFSKPDNDKECLLSFDEASTLFHEFGHALHSILSNVSYPLVSGTSVARDFVELPSQLFEHWLEVPEVLEKYAIHYKTGKPISKHLLEKLKKAKNIDQGFSTVEYLSSAIVDLYLHEGPVPKDPILRQEEILRSIDMPTSIDMRHSITQFAHIFSGDGYSSGYYSYMWSEVMDADAFKAFEEKNNPFDKDTAKALHDCILSKGGSIAPEEAYINFRGKLPNVKALLEQRGLSTAGNIT
;
A
#
# COMPACT_ATOMS: atom_id res chain seq x y z
N MET A 1 -3.08 16.46 31.77
CA MET A 1 -4.49 16.00 31.75
C MET A 1 -4.76 15.33 33.08
N LYS A 2 -5.94 15.54 33.69
CA LYS A 2 -6.31 14.88 34.96
C LYS A 2 -7.01 13.53 34.75
N ASP A 3 -7.47 13.27 33.53
CA ASP A 3 -8.15 12.04 33.15
C ASP A 3 -7.30 11.21 32.18
N GLU A 4 -7.48 9.89 32.21
CA GLU A 4 -6.85 8.93 31.32
C GLU A 4 -7.39 9.06 29.89
N LEU A 5 -6.50 9.10 28.89
CA LEU A 5 -6.89 9.17 27.48
C LEU A 5 -7.57 7.86 27.06
N ARG A 6 -8.67 7.98 26.31
CA ARG A 6 -9.37 6.86 25.69
C ARG A 6 -9.12 6.81 24.19
N ALA A 7 -9.45 5.70 23.55
CA ALA A 7 -9.19 5.51 22.12
C ALA A 7 -9.77 6.63 21.23
N TRP A 8 -10.96 7.16 21.56
CA TRP A 8 -11.59 8.26 20.83
C TRP A 8 -10.88 9.61 21.01
N ASP A 9 -10.03 9.76 22.03
CA ASP A 9 -9.29 10.99 22.28
C ASP A 9 -7.98 11.06 21.47
N TRP A 10 -7.38 9.90 21.15
CA TRP A 10 -6.01 9.84 20.61
C TRP A 10 -5.84 10.69 19.35
N ARG A 11 -6.64 10.44 18.31
CA ARG A 11 -6.51 11.12 17.00
C ARG A 11 -6.68 12.64 17.13
N TYR A 12 -7.56 13.10 18.03
CA TYR A 12 -7.77 14.53 18.28
C TYR A 12 -6.53 15.20 18.92
N TYR A 13 -5.95 14.58 19.96
CA TYR A 13 -4.79 15.15 20.64
C TYR A 13 -3.48 14.94 19.85
N ALA A 14 -3.35 13.83 19.11
CA ALA A 14 -2.25 13.58 18.19
C ALA A 14 -2.19 14.68 17.12
N GLU A 15 -3.34 15.13 16.60
CA GLU A 15 -3.38 16.22 15.63
C GLU A 15 -2.95 17.56 16.21
N LYS A 16 -3.40 17.90 17.42
CA LYS A 16 -2.91 19.09 18.13
C LYS A 16 -1.40 19.06 18.32
N ARG A 17 -0.85 17.89 18.71
CA ARG A 17 0.60 17.69 18.85
C ARG A 17 1.32 17.83 17.52
N ARG A 18 0.76 17.31 16.43
CA ARG A 18 1.32 17.42 15.06
C ARG A 18 1.41 18.88 14.62
N ILE A 19 0.33 19.65 14.79
CA ILE A 19 0.30 21.08 14.46
C ILE A 19 1.32 21.85 15.33
N GLN A 20 1.31 21.64 16.64
CA GLN A 20 2.17 22.37 17.58
C GLN A 20 3.67 22.10 17.34
N ASN A 21 4.06 20.84 17.14
CA ASN A 21 5.47 20.46 17.11
C ASN A 21 6.07 20.50 15.68
N TYR A 22 5.23 20.38 14.64
CA TYR A 22 5.72 20.22 13.27
C TYR A 22 5.13 21.25 12.28
N SER A 23 4.16 22.07 12.70
CA SER A 23 3.49 23.05 11.84
C SER A 23 2.97 22.43 10.53
N ILE A 24 2.43 21.20 10.61
CA ILE A 24 1.84 20.49 9.48
C ILE A 24 0.34 20.53 9.58
N ASN A 25 -0.30 20.95 8.50
CA ASN A 25 -1.73 20.96 8.35
C ASN A 25 -2.10 19.98 7.23
N GLU A 26 -2.79 18.89 7.56
CA GLU A 26 -3.22 17.92 6.55
C GLU A 26 -4.25 18.48 5.58
N VAL A 27 -5.03 19.49 5.98
CA VAL A 27 -5.89 20.23 5.04
C VAL A 27 -5.06 20.96 3.99
N GLU A 28 -3.89 21.48 4.37
CA GLU A 28 -2.95 22.10 3.45
C GLU A 28 -2.39 21.05 2.47
N ILE A 29 -1.89 19.91 2.97
CA ILE A 29 -1.35 18.82 2.14
C ILE A 29 -2.42 18.26 1.19
N LYS A 30 -3.61 17.97 1.70
CA LYS A 30 -4.75 17.44 0.93
C LYS A 30 -5.11 18.33 -0.26
N SER A 31 -4.89 19.64 -0.15
CA SER A 31 -5.12 20.59 -1.25
C SER A 31 -4.18 20.39 -2.45
N TYR A 32 -3.11 19.60 -2.32
CA TYR A 32 -2.17 19.29 -3.40
C TYR A 32 -2.37 17.89 -4.01
N LEU A 33 -3.11 16.99 -3.36
CA LEU A 33 -3.20 15.58 -3.74
C LEU A 33 -4.51 15.30 -4.46
N GLN A 34 -4.63 15.80 -5.69
CA GLN A 34 -5.79 15.53 -6.55
C GLN A 34 -5.73 14.10 -7.11
N LEU A 35 -6.83 13.36 -7.08
CA LEU A 35 -6.90 11.95 -7.51
C LEU A 35 -6.32 11.72 -8.91
N ASN A 36 -6.76 12.51 -9.89
CA ASN A 36 -6.26 12.44 -11.27
C ASN A 36 -4.74 12.63 -11.35
N LYS A 37 -4.18 13.57 -10.59
CA LYS A 37 -2.73 13.81 -10.53
C LYS A 37 -1.98 12.69 -9.83
N MET A 38 -2.58 12.05 -8.81
CA MET A 38 -1.96 10.90 -8.16
C MET A 38 -1.98 9.64 -9.04
N ILE A 39 -3.02 9.46 -9.87
CA ILE A 39 -3.04 8.43 -10.92
C ILE A 39 -1.92 8.70 -11.94
N GLU A 40 -1.83 9.94 -12.43
CA GLU A 40 -0.74 10.34 -13.34
C GLU A 40 0.65 10.14 -12.71
N ALA A 41 0.79 10.37 -11.40
CA ALA A 41 2.03 10.16 -10.66
C ALA A 41 2.42 8.67 -10.60
N ALA A 42 1.46 7.79 -10.27
CA ALA A 42 1.68 6.35 -10.27
C ALA A 42 2.08 5.84 -11.68
N PHE A 43 1.41 6.33 -12.72
CA PHE A 43 1.75 6.02 -14.11
C PHE A 43 3.14 6.54 -14.49
N TYR A 44 3.49 7.76 -14.09
CA TYR A 44 4.82 8.32 -14.31
C TYR A 44 5.93 7.43 -13.73
N CYS A 45 5.75 6.96 -12.50
CA CYS A 45 6.70 6.05 -11.87
C CYS A 45 6.82 4.73 -12.65
N ALA A 46 5.70 4.14 -13.06
CA ALA A 46 5.69 2.93 -13.87
C ALA A 46 6.33 3.12 -15.26
N THR A 47 6.14 4.28 -15.90
CA THR A 47 6.83 4.63 -17.14
C THR A 47 8.34 4.70 -16.91
N LYS A 48 8.79 5.39 -15.86
CA LYS A 48 10.22 5.57 -15.56
C LYS A 48 10.93 4.28 -15.18
N LEU A 49 10.26 3.40 -14.44
CA LEU A 49 10.81 2.13 -13.99
C LEU A 49 10.77 1.04 -15.08
N PHE A 50 9.66 0.95 -15.82
CA PHE A 50 9.34 -0.23 -16.62
C PHE A 50 8.98 0.08 -18.08
N ASN A 51 9.11 1.33 -18.52
CA ASN A 51 8.74 1.81 -19.86
C ASN A 51 7.29 1.48 -20.23
N LEU A 52 6.36 1.64 -19.28
CA LEU A 52 4.93 1.49 -19.51
C LEU A 52 4.30 2.80 -19.97
N ASP A 53 3.39 2.72 -20.93
CA ASP A 53 2.54 3.83 -21.38
C ASP A 53 1.07 3.49 -21.09
N PHE A 54 0.30 4.52 -20.75
CA PHE A 54 -1.11 4.39 -20.33
C PHE A 54 -2.00 5.27 -21.19
N LYS A 55 -2.93 4.65 -21.92
CA LYS A 55 -3.88 5.35 -22.78
C LYS A 55 -5.30 5.12 -22.26
N LEU A 56 -5.95 6.20 -21.83
CA LEU A 56 -7.35 6.14 -21.42
C LEU A 56 -8.21 5.69 -22.60
N LEU A 57 -9.09 4.72 -22.35
CA LEU A 57 -10.05 4.23 -23.34
C LEU A 57 -11.45 4.70 -23.00
N ASN A 58 -12.26 4.90 -24.03
CA ASN A 58 -13.70 5.06 -23.88
C ASN A 58 -14.36 3.69 -24.01
N SER A 59 -14.93 3.17 -22.92
CA SER A 59 -15.60 1.87 -22.88
C SER A 59 -16.69 1.85 -21.83
N ASN A 60 -17.73 1.05 -22.05
CA ASN A 60 -18.74 0.77 -21.03
C ASN A 60 -18.18 -0.25 -20.04
N LEU A 61 -18.01 0.18 -18.78
CA LEU A 61 -17.56 -0.67 -17.68
C LEU A 61 -18.74 -1.08 -16.80
N TYR A 62 -18.46 -1.92 -15.80
CA TYR A 62 -19.46 -2.37 -14.82
C TYR A 62 -20.00 -1.23 -13.94
N HIS A 63 -19.33 -0.07 -13.91
CA HIS A 63 -19.78 1.12 -13.21
C HIS A 63 -19.36 2.39 -13.98
N GLN A 64 -20.22 3.40 -14.01
CA GLN A 64 -20.01 4.63 -14.78
C GLN A 64 -18.80 5.47 -14.33
N ASP A 65 -18.44 5.37 -13.05
CA ASP A 65 -17.29 6.10 -12.49
C ASP A 65 -15.96 5.35 -12.65
N ALA A 66 -15.99 4.09 -13.10
CA ALA A 66 -14.77 3.35 -13.35
C ALA A 66 -14.11 3.87 -14.62
N GLN A 67 -12.78 3.86 -14.64
CA GLN A 67 -11.96 4.27 -15.78
C GLN A 67 -11.08 3.11 -16.23
N ILE A 68 -10.81 3.03 -17.53
CA ILE A 68 -10.01 1.97 -18.13
C ILE A 68 -8.88 2.54 -18.98
N TRP A 69 -7.68 1.99 -18.80
CA TRP A 69 -6.49 2.32 -19.56
C TRP A 69 -5.98 1.08 -20.31
N GLU A 70 -5.62 1.28 -21.56
CA GLU A 70 -4.70 0.39 -22.26
C GLU A 70 -3.29 0.63 -21.75
N VAL A 71 -2.62 -0.46 -21.35
CA VAL A 71 -1.22 -0.44 -20.92
C VAL A 71 -0.36 -1.03 -22.02
N THR A 72 0.61 -0.28 -22.51
CA THR A 72 1.57 -0.74 -23.52
C THR A 72 3.01 -0.63 -23.04
N ARG A 73 3.92 -1.37 -23.66
CA ARG A 73 5.37 -1.20 -23.51
C ARG A 73 6.00 -1.22 -24.88
N ASN A 74 6.69 -0.13 -25.25
CA ASN A 74 7.28 0.03 -26.58
C ASN A 74 6.26 -0.17 -27.72
N GLY A 75 5.01 0.29 -27.52
CA GLY A 75 3.91 0.13 -28.47
C GLY A 75 3.22 -1.25 -28.47
N GLU A 76 3.73 -2.23 -27.72
CA GLU A 76 3.06 -3.54 -27.59
C GLU A 76 2.03 -3.54 -26.46
N HIS A 77 0.83 -4.05 -26.74
CA HIS A 77 -0.22 -4.23 -25.75
C HIS A 77 0.19 -5.23 -24.67
N LEU A 78 0.15 -4.78 -23.41
CA LEU A 78 0.47 -5.59 -22.23
C LEU A 78 -0.76 -5.91 -21.38
N ALA A 79 -1.65 -4.96 -21.13
CA ALA A 79 -2.79 -5.18 -20.23
C ALA A 79 -3.92 -4.17 -20.47
N LEU A 80 -5.06 -4.46 -19.86
CA LEU A 80 -6.06 -3.45 -19.53
C LEU A 80 -6.03 -3.22 -18.01
N PHE A 81 -5.96 -1.96 -17.60
CA PHE A 81 -6.02 -1.55 -16.20
C PHE A 81 -7.32 -0.77 -15.95
N ILE A 82 -8.05 -1.14 -14.91
CA ILE A 82 -9.30 -0.49 -14.50
C ILE A 82 -9.10 0.12 -13.12
N GLY A 83 -9.46 1.39 -12.97
CA GLY A 83 -9.48 2.09 -11.68
C GLY A 83 -10.92 2.43 -11.28
N ASP A 84 -11.35 1.96 -10.11
CA ASP A 84 -12.66 2.26 -9.53
C ASP A 84 -12.48 2.83 -8.10
N TYR A 85 -12.33 4.14 -8.04
CA TYR A 85 -11.76 4.81 -6.86
C TYR A 85 -12.77 5.27 -5.81
N TYR A 86 -14.05 5.45 -6.17
CA TYR A 86 -15.01 6.13 -5.29
C TYR A 86 -15.84 5.19 -4.41
N ALA A 87 -16.05 5.60 -3.16
CA ALA A 87 -16.97 4.92 -2.24
C ALA A 87 -18.42 5.03 -2.71
N ARG A 88 -19.20 3.96 -2.49
CA ARG A 88 -20.65 3.90 -2.74
C ARG A 88 -21.29 2.75 -1.98
N SER A 89 -22.61 2.82 -1.75
CA SER A 89 -23.35 1.84 -0.95
C SER A 89 -23.25 0.39 -1.44
N SER A 90 -23.06 0.19 -2.75
CA SER A 90 -22.95 -1.14 -3.36
C SER A 90 -21.53 -1.71 -3.34
N LYS A 91 -20.53 -0.98 -2.80
CA LYS A 91 -19.12 -1.36 -2.77
C LYS A 91 -18.69 -1.60 -1.33
N ARG A 92 -18.02 -2.73 -1.06
CA ARG A 92 -17.44 -3.01 0.25
C ARG A 92 -16.33 -2.01 0.59
N SER A 93 -16.13 -1.74 1.88
CA SER A 93 -15.06 -0.85 2.36
C SER A 93 -13.66 -1.42 2.10
N GLY A 94 -12.63 -0.57 2.22
CA GLY A 94 -11.22 -0.90 2.02
C GLY A 94 -10.69 -0.53 0.62
N ALA A 95 -9.55 -1.09 0.27
CA ALA A 95 -8.99 -1.05 -1.07
C ALA A 95 -8.48 -2.45 -1.44
N TRP A 96 -8.48 -2.78 -2.73
CA TRP A 96 -7.96 -4.05 -3.21
C TRP A 96 -7.67 -4.02 -4.71
N CYS A 97 -6.78 -4.93 -5.13
CA CYS A 97 -6.48 -5.23 -6.51
C CYS A 97 -7.00 -6.63 -6.87
N SER A 98 -7.52 -6.80 -8.08
CA SER A 98 -7.96 -8.10 -8.58
C SER A 98 -7.70 -8.24 -10.08
N ALA A 99 -7.66 -9.47 -10.57
CA ALA A 99 -7.59 -9.76 -12.01
C ALA A 99 -8.95 -10.29 -12.50
N LEU A 100 -9.60 -9.58 -13.42
CA LEU A 100 -10.74 -10.11 -14.18
C LEU A 100 -10.28 -11.18 -15.17
N ARG A 101 -9.03 -11.09 -15.62
CA ARG A 101 -8.34 -12.10 -16.41
C ARG A 101 -6.87 -12.10 -16.03
N SER A 102 -6.33 -13.27 -15.68
CA SER A 102 -4.90 -13.42 -15.37
C SER A 102 -4.04 -13.54 -16.64
N GLN A 103 -2.77 -13.19 -16.52
CA GLN A 103 -1.78 -13.40 -17.58
C GLN A 103 -1.45 -14.90 -17.71
N SER A 104 -1.25 -15.40 -18.92
CA SER A 104 -0.78 -16.78 -19.14
C SER A 104 -0.17 -16.94 -20.53
N LYS A 105 0.77 -17.89 -20.68
CA LYS A 105 1.26 -18.38 -21.98
C LYS A 105 0.70 -19.75 -22.38
N LEU A 106 -0.05 -20.42 -21.50
CA LEU A 106 -0.51 -21.80 -21.68
C LEU A 106 -1.34 -21.97 -22.95
N ASN A 107 -2.26 -21.04 -23.19
CA ASN A 107 -3.16 -21.04 -24.35
C ASN A 107 -2.88 -19.83 -25.25
N GLY A 108 -1.59 -19.59 -25.55
CA GLY A 108 -1.13 -18.39 -26.24
C GLY A 108 -0.85 -17.23 -25.29
N ASN A 109 -0.54 -16.06 -25.84
CA ASN A 109 -0.11 -14.90 -25.06
C ASN A 109 -1.31 -14.11 -24.49
N VAL A 110 -1.93 -14.65 -23.44
CA VAL A 110 -3.08 -14.02 -22.76
C VAL A 110 -2.62 -12.83 -21.93
N ARG A 111 -3.17 -11.65 -22.20
CA ARG A 111 -2.89 -10.41 -21.46
C ARG A 111 -3.86 -10.19 -20.31
N PRO A 112 -3.40 -9.71 -19.14
CA PRO A 112 -4.26 -9.55 -17.98
C PRO A 112 -5.23 -8.37 -18.12
N ILE A 113 -6.36 -8.47 -17.41
CA ILE A 113 -7.29 -7.37 -17.17
C ILE A 113 -7.34 -7.18 -15.66
N VAL A 114 -6.80 -6.07 -15.19
CA VAL A 114 -6.55 -5.81 -13.77
C VAL A 114 -7.45 -4.68 -13.29
N VAL A 115 -7.97 -4.78 -12.08
CA VAL A 115 -8.82 -3.78 -11.46
C VAL A 115 -8.27 -3.38 -10.09
N ASN A 116 -8.10 -2.08 -9.87
CA ASN A 116 -7.92 -1.49 -8.55
C ASN A 116 -9.24 -0.88 -8.10
N VAL A 117 -9.64 -1.21 -6.88
CA VAL A 117 -10.81 -0.66 -6.24
C VAL A 117 -10.37 0.08 -4.98
N CYS A 118 -10.80 1.32 -4.84
CA CYS A 118 -10.65 2.12 -3.62
C CYS A 118 -12.01 2.67 -3.17
N ASN A 119 -12.02 3.31 -2.00
CA ASN A 119 -13.20 3.91 -1.38
C ASN A 119 -12.98 5.39 -1.00
N PHE A 120 -12.42 6.17 -1.93
CA PHE A 120 -12.26 7.62 -1.73
C PHE A 120 -13.61 8.33 -1.76
N SER A 121 -13.70 9.42 -1.01
CA SER A 121 -14.93 10.22 -0.98
C SER A 121 -15.19 10.84 -2.36
N LYS A 122 -16.33 10.47 -2.96
CA LYS A 122 -16.75 11.07 -4.23
C LYS A 122 -17.11 12.54 -3.98
N PRO A 123 -16.46 13.49 -4.65
CA PRO A 123 -16.85 14.89 -4.54
C PRO A 123 -18.23 15.12 -5.17
N ASP A 124 -18.90 16.21 -4.80
CA ASP A 124 -20.04 16.71 -5.58
C ASP A 124 -19.58 16.97 -7.03
N ASN A 125 -20.53 16.94 -7.97
CA ASN A 125 -20.26 17.27 -9.37
C ASN A 125 -19.46 18.58 -9.49
N ASP A 126 -18.50 18.60 -10.42
CA ASP A 126 -17.59 19.72 -10.75
C ASP A 126 -16.49 20.06 -9.72
N LYS A 127 -16.35 19.30 -8.63
CA LYS A 127 -15.24 19.47 -7.67
C LYS A 127 -14.15 18.40 -7.84
N GLU A 128 -12.90 18.81 -7.61
CA GLU A 128 -11.76 17.89 -7.59
C GLU A 128 -11.84 16.91 -6.42
N CYS A 129 -11.53 15.64 -6.69
CA CYS A 129 -11.37 14.64 -5.63
C CYS A 129 -9.98 14.82 -4.99
N LEU A 130 -9.96 15.31 -3.75
CA LEU A 130 -8.75 15.52 -2.98
C LEU A 130 -8.53 14.34 -2.04
N LEU A 131 -7.31 13.80 -2.04
CA LEU A 131 -6.88 12.67 -1.24
C LEU A 131 -6.13 13.16 0.00
N SER A 132 -6.31 12.50 1.15
CA SER A 132 -5.30 12.54 2.20
C SER A 132 -4.00 11.89 1.71
N PHE A 133 -2.92 12.07 2.46
CA PHE A 133 -1.66 11.39 2.14
C PHE A 133 -1.81 9.87 2.20
N ASP A 134 -2.54 9.35 3.19
CA ASP A 134 -2.82 7.92 3.34
C ASP A 134 -3.67 7.38 2.17
N GLU A 135 -4.65 8.15 1.68
CA GLU A 135 -5.44 7.78 0.49
C GLU A 135 -4.57 7.76 -0.78
N ALA A 136 -3.63 8.69 -0.92
CA ALA A 136 -2.66 8.68 -2.02
C ALA A 136 -1.69 7.48 -1.90
N SER A 137 -1.22 7.14 -0.69
CA SER A 137 -0.39 5.94 -0.45
C SER A 137 -1.16 4.68 -0.81
N THR A 138 -2.43 4.60 -0.40
CA THR A 138 -3.34 3.48 -0.75
C THR A 138 -3.48 3.32 -2.26
N LEU A 139 -3.58 4.41 -3.03
CA LEU A 139 -3.60 4.34 -4.49
C LEU A 139 -2.32 3.71 -5.04
N PHE A 140 -1.15 4.11 -4.54
CA PHE A 140 0.13 3.55 -4.94
C PHE A 140 0.26 2.08 -4.53
N HIS A 141 -0.17 1.73 -3.32
CA HIS A 141 -0.21 0.36 -2.82
C HIS A 141 -0.96 -0.56 -3.78
N GLU A 142 -2.22 -0.23 -4.08
CA GLU A 142 -3.02 -1.03 -5.00
C GLU A 142 -2.42 -1.05 -6.41
N PHE A 143 -1.78 0.05 -6.84
CA PHE A 143 -1.12 0.07 -8.14
C PHE A 143 0.14 -0.80 -8.18
N GLY A 144 0.84 -1.00 -7.08
CA GLY A 144 1.92 -1.98 -6.98
C GLY A 144 1.42 -3.43 -7.17
N HIS A 145 0.27 -3.79 -6.58
CA HIS A 145 -0.41 -5.06 -6.89
C HIS A 145 -0.79 -5.15 -8.38
N ALA A 146 -1.28 -4.04 -8.95
CA ALA A 146 -1.62 -3.99 -10.37
C ALA A 146 -0.39 -4.20 -11.25
N LEU A 147 0.75 -3.59 -10.93
CA LEU A 147 2.02 -3.78 -11.63
C LEU A 147 2.50 -5.22 -11.54
N HIS A 148 2.36 -5.87 -10.39
CA HIS A 148 2.67 -7.29 -10.23
C HIS A 148 1.85 -8.17 -11.19
N SER A 149 0.58 -7.84 -11.40
CA SER A 149 -0.29 -8.53 -12.36
C SER A 149 0.03 -8.17 -13.82
N ILE A 150 0.22 -6.88 -14.14
CA ILE A 150 0.48 -6.36 -15.49
C ILE A 150 1.80 -6.90 -16.04
N LEU A 151 2.83 -6.98 -15.21
CA LEU A 151 4.19 -7.36 -15.61
C LEU A 151 4.44 -8.87 -15.54
N SER A 152 3.49 -9.65 -15.01
CA SER A 152 3.59 -11.10 -14.93
C SER A 152 3.86 -11.74 -16.29
N ASN A 153 4.74 -12.74 -16.33
CA ASN A 153 5.21 -13.35 -17.57
C ASN A 153 5.33 -14.89 -17.47
N VAL A 154 4.33 -15.52 -16.88
CA VAL A 154 4.32 -16.95 -16.57
C VAL A 154 3.59 -17.79 -17.61
N SER A 155 3.86 -19.10 -17.60
CA SER A 155 3.16 -20.05 -18.45
C SER A 155 1.77 -20.39 -17.93
N TYR A 156 1.68 -20.82 -16.67
CA TYR A 156 0.43 -21.31 -16.09
C TYR A 156 -0.34 -20.20 -15.36
N PRO A 157 -1.66 -20.08 -15.57
CA PRO A 157 -2.47 -19.03 -14.94
C PRO A 157 -2.52 -19.16 -13.41
N LEU A 158 -2.33 -20.37 -12.87
CA LEU A 158 -2.34 -20.66 -11.44
C LEU A 158 -1.27 -19.88 -10.64
N VAL A 159 -0.18 -19.50 -11.29
CA VAL A 159 0.95 -18.77 -10.68
C VAL A 159 1.09 -17.37 -11.24
N SER A 160 0.04 -16.83 -11.86
CA SER A 160 0.06 -15.52 -12.51
C SER A 160 -0.14 -14.37 -11.54
N GLY A 161 0.54 -13.26 -11.80
CA GLY A 161 0.41 -12.00 -11.06
C GLY A 161 0.62 -12.19 -9.57
N THR A 162 -0.37 -11.76 -8.79
CA THR A 162 -0.38 -11.81 -7.32
C THR A 162 -0.63 -13.21 -6.74
N SER A 163 -0.62 -14.28 -7.56
CA SER A 163 -0.74 -15.67 -7.09
C SER A 163 0.59 -16.17 -6.50
N VAL A 164 0.99 -15.57 -5.37
CA VAL A 164 2.22 -15.85 -4.61
C VAL A 164 1.88 -16.17 -3.15
N ALA A 165 2.89 -16.49 -2.33
CA ALA A 165 2.71 -16.62 -0.89
C ALA A 165 2.17 -15.31 -0.28
N ARG A 166 1.26 -15.42 0.69
CA ARG A 166 0.56 -14.26 1.27
C ARG A 166 1.51 -13.27 1.94
N ASP A 167 2.56 -13.78 2.56
CA ASP A 167 3.63 -12.99 3.20
C ASP A 167 4.62 -12.35 2.23
N PHE A 168 4.48 -12.62 0.93
CA PHE A 168 5.25 -12.00 -0.16
C PHE A 168 4.39 -11.12 -1.08
N VAL A 169 3.06 -11.32 -1.11
CA VAL A 169 2.18 -10.59 -2.03
C VAL A 169 2.21 -9.08 -1.76
N GLU A 170 2.41 -8.68 -0.50
CA GLU A 170 2.45 -7.27 -0.12
C GLU A 170 3.79 -6.57 -0.42
N LEU A 171 4.84 -7.32 -0.78
CA LEU A 171 6.12 -6.69 -1.12
C LEU A 171 5.97 -5.74 -2.33
N PRO A 172 5.45 -6.16 -3.50
CA PRO A 172 5.30 -5.25 -4.64
C PRO A 172 4.39 -4.04 -4.38
N SER A 173 3.32 -4.20 -3.59
CA SER A 173 2.40 -3.12 -3.27
C SER A 173 3.05 -2.08 -2.35
N GLN A 174 3.59 -2.51 -1.21
CA GLN A 174 4.20 -1.60 -0.24
C GLN A 174 5.47 -0.96 -0.78
N LEU A 175 6.29 -1.72 -1.53
CA LEU A 175 7.46 -1.18 -2.22
C LEU A 175 7.06 0.00 -3.13
N PHE A 176 5.95 -0.12 -3.86
CA PHE A 176 5.53 0.95 -4.78
C PHE A 176 5.10 2.23 -4.05
N GLU A 177 4.66 2.16 -2.79
CA GLU A 177 4.30 3.33 -1.97
C GLU A 177 5.46 4.30 -1.80
N HIS A 178 6.70 3.80 -1.73
CA HIS A 178 7.89 4.66 -1.57
C HIS A 178 8.05 5.69 -2.70
N TRP A 179 7.55 5.39 -3.91
CA TRP A 179 7.64 6.34 -5.02
C TRP A 179 6.71 7.54 -4.88
N LEU A 180 5.64 7.45 -4.08
CA LEU A 180 4.83 8.62 -3.74
C LEU A 180 5.69 9.65 -2.99
N GLU A 181 6.65 9.22 -2.16
CA GLU A 181 7.49 10.11 -1.36
C GLU A 181 8.72 10.64 -2.10
N VAL A 182 9.01 10.15 -3.31
CA VAL A 182 10.14 10.62 -4.11
C VAL A 182 9.93 12.11 -4.45
N PRO A 183 10.88 13.00 -4.11
CA PRO A 183 10.70 14.45 -4.31
C PRO A 183 10.35 14.83 -5.74
N GLU A 184 10.98 14.20 -6.73
CA GLU A 184 10.68 14.42 -8.15
C GLU A 184 9.20 14.14 -8.50
N VAL A 185 8.58 13.16 -7.84
CA VAL A 185 7.18 12.77 -8.09
C VAL A 185 6.24 13.80 -7.47
N LEU A 186 6.43 14.14 -6.20
CA LEU A 186 5.58 15.13 -5.51
C LEU A 186 5.75 16.53 -6.10
N GLU A 187 6.96 16.98 -6.43
CA GLU A 187 7.19 18.30 -7.04
C GLU A 187 6.45 18.43 -8.38
N LYS A 188 6.27 17.32 -9.11
CA LYS A 188 5.61 17.31 -10.41
C LYS A 188 4.08 17.16 -10.33
N TYR A 189 3.58 16.34 -9.40
CA TYR A 189 2.16 15.95 -9.37
C TYR A 189 1.37 16.46 -8.16
N ALA A 190 2.03 16.83 -7.06
CA ALA A 190 1.35 17.46 -5.94
C ALA A 190 1.11 18.95 -6.27
N ILE A 191 0.06 19.20 -7.03
CA ILE A 191 -0.33 20.52 -7.55
C ILE A 191 -1.56 21.02 -6.79
N HIS A 192 -1.52 22.26 -6.32
CA HIS A 192 -2.62 22.84 -5.55
C HIS A 192 -3.87 23.01 -6.43
N TYR A 193 -4.99 22.39 -6.04
CA TYR A 193 -6.21 22.34 -6.86
C TYR A 193 -6.75 23.71 -7.30
N LYS A 194 -6.70 24.73 -6.43
CA LYS A 194 -7.13 26.11 -6.79
C LYS A 194 -6.11 26.94 -7.55
N THR A 195 -4.82 26.81 -7.25
CA THR A 195 -3.80 27.78 -7.72
C THR A 195 -2.94 27.24 -8.86
N GLY A 196 -2.98 25.94 -9.11
CA GLY A 196 -2.11 25.28 -10.09
C GLY A 196 -0.64 25.28 -9.71
N LYS A 197 -0.26 25.75 -8.50
CA LYS A 197 1.13 25.81 -8.05
C LYS A 197 1.59 24.48 -7.46
N PRO A 198 2.83 24.06 -7.71
CA PRO A 198 3.39 22.86 -7.10
C PRO A 198 3.54 23.04 -5.58
N ILE A 199 3.57 21.91 -4.88
CA ILE A 199 3.89 21.86 -3.46
C ILE A 199 5.26 22.49 -3.20
N SER A 200 5.37 23.28 -2.15
CA SER A 200 6.63 23.92 -1.81
C SER A 200 7.62 22.91 -1.23
N LYS A 201 8.93 23.09 -1.51
CA LYS A 201 9.99 22.29 -0.87
C LYS A 201 9.91 22.32 0.65
N HIS A 202 9.51 23.45 1.23
CA HIS A 202 9.30 23.59 2.67
C HIS A 202 8.22 22.64 3.20
N LEU A 203 7.09 22.50 2.49
CA LEU A 203 6.02 21.60 2.89
C LEU A 203 6.41 20.12 2.69
N LEU A 204 7.19 19.80 1.66
CA LEU A 204 7.76 18.46 1.46
C LEU A 204 8.71 18.06 2.59
N GLU A 205 9.61 18.95 3.01
CA GLU A 205 10.51 18.68 4.13
C GLU A 205 9.77 18.52 5.45
N LYS A 206 8.65 19.23 5.64
CA LYS A 206 7.76 19.00 6.78
C LYS A 206 7.11 17.62 6.72
N LEU A 207 6.55 17.22 5.58
CA LEU A 207 5.97 15.88 5.37
C LEU A 207 6.96 14.77 5.75
N LYS A 208 8.21 14.86 5.25
CA LYS A 208 9.27 13.91 5.60
C LYS A 208 9.56 13.85 7.10
N LYS A 209 9.66 15.00 7.76
CA LYS A 209 9.87 15.07 9.22
C LYS A 209 8.70 14.49 10.02
N ALA A 210 7.52 14.42 9.42
CA ALA A 210 6.33 13.93 10.07
C ALA A 210 6.05 12.45 9.91
N LYS A 211 6.78 11.77 9.03
CA LYS A 211 6.62 10.34 8.73
C LYS A 211 6.52 9.46 9.97
N ASN A 212 7.26 9.82 11.02
CA ASN A 212 7.37 9.01 12.24
C ASN A 212 6.61 9.54 13.46
N ILE A 213 5.77 10.58 13.32
CA ILE A 213 5.16 11.28 14.47
C ILE A 213 4.23 10.40 15.30
N ASP A 214 3.61 9.39 14.70
CA ASP A 214 2.63 8.51 15.38
C ASP A 214 2.91 7.01 15.13
N GLN A 215 4.17 6.67 14.83
CA GLN A 215 4.56 5.29 14.52
C GLN A 215 4.35 4.33 15.70
N GLY A 216 4.43 4.81 16.95
CA GLY A 216 4.06 4.02 18.11
C GLY A 216 2.60 3.58 18.05
N PHE A 217 1.67 4.50 17.77
CA PHE A 217 0.25 4.19 17.64
C PHE A 217 -0.03 3.25 16.47
N SER A 218 0.47 3.59 15.27
CA SER A 218 0.23 2.81 14.05
C SER A 218 0.80 1.39 14.14
N THR A 219 1.94 1.22 14.82
CA THR A 219 2.56 -0.09 15.06
C THR A 219 1.73 -0.91 16.06
N VAL A 220 1.26 -0.30 17.14
CA VAL A 220 0.48 -0.99 18.19
C VAL A 220 -0.91 -1.39 17.71
N GLU A 221 -1.67 -0.52 17.02
CA GLU A 221 -3.00 -0.87 16.49
C GLU A 221 -2.93 -2.02 15.45
N TYR A 222 -1.82 -2.08 14.69
CA TYR A 222 -1.60 -3.13 13.71
C TYR A 222 -1.14 -4.44 14.37
N LEU A 223 -0.13 -4.39 15.25
CA LEU A 223 0.39 -5.59 15.91
C LEU A 223 -0.68 -6.27 16.77
N SER A 224 -1.49 -5.49 17.50
CA SER A 224 -2.63 -6.05 18.25
C SER A 224 -3.59 -6.82 17.34
N SER A 225 -3.88 -6.30 16.15
CA SER A 225 -4.72 -6.97 15.15
C SER A 225 -4.08 -8.26 14.63
N ALA A 226 -2.78 -8.25 14.31
CA ALA A 226 -2.04 -9.41 13.82
C ALA A 226 -1.88 -10.51 14.89
N ILE A 227 -1.62 -10.10 16.14
CA ILE A 227 -1.51 -11.02 17.28
C ILE A 227 -2.86 -11.69 17.54
N VAL A 228 -3.95 -10.92 17.60
CA VAL A 228 -5.29 -11.48 17.79
C VAL A 228 -5.66 -12.45 16.68
N ASP A 229 -5.34 -12.14 15.42
CA ASP A 229 -5.51 -13.07 14.29
C ASP A 229 -4.81 -14.41 14.56
N LEU A 230 -3.51 -14.40 14.89
CA LEU A 230 -2.76 -15.62 15.17
C LEU A 230 -3.36 -16.42 16.34
N TYR A 231 -3.62 -15.78 17.48
CA TYR A 231 -4.13 -16.47 18.67
C TYR A 231 -5.59 -16.94 18.55
N LEU A 232 -6.39 -16.35 17.64
CA LEU A 232 -7.73 -16.84 17.34
C LEU A 232 -7.72 -18.06 16.43
N HIS A 233 -6.73 -18.16 15.53
CA HIS A 233 -6.55 -19.29 14.64
C HIS A 233 -5.62 -20.38 15.23
N GLU A 234 -5.02 -20.12 16.39
CA GLU A 234 -4.29 -21.10 17.18
C GLU A 234 -5.22 -21.84 18.16
N GLY A 235 -5.43 -23.13 17.91
CA GLY A 235 -6.16 -24.01 18.83
C GLY A 235 -7.66 -24.14 18.55
N PRO A 236 -8.46 -24.55 19.56
CA PRO A 236 -9.88 -24.82 19.37
C PRO A 236 -10.68 -23.51 19.24
N VAL A 237 -11.78 -23.56 18.47
CA VAL A 237 -12.70 -22.43 18.29
C VAL A 237 -13.23 -21.96 19.66
N PRO A 238 -13.06 -20.69 20.04
CA PRO A 238 -13.54 -20.19 21.31
C PRO A 238 -15.07 -20.17 21.36
N LYS A 239 -15.64 -20.45 22.53
CA LYS A 239 -17.10 -20.33 22.74
C LYS A 239 -17.59 -18.89 22.61
N ASP A 240 -16.77 -17.93 23.03
CA ASP A 240 -16.99 -16.51 22.91
C ASP A 240 -15.75 -15.85 22.29
N PRO A 241 -15.77 -15.56 20.98
CA PRO A 241 -14.66 -14.91 20.29
C PRO A 241 -14.34 -13.50 20.83
N ILE A 242 -15.34 -12.75 21.33
CA ILE A 242 -15.16 -11.40 21.84
C ILE A 242 -14.40 -11.45 23.16
N LEU A 243 -14.83 -12.33 24.08
CA LEU A 243 -14.11 -12.56 25.33
C LEU A 243 -12.66 -13.03 25.05
N ARG A 244 -12.47 -13.91 24.07
CA ARG A 244 -11.14 -14.37 23.67
C ARG A 244 -10.26 -13.23 23.15
N GLN A 245 -10.80 -12.30 22.35
CA GLN A 245 -10.09 -11.09 21.92
C GLN A 245 -9.62 -10.27 23.13
N GLU A 246 -10.50 -10.02 24.11
CA GLU A 246 -10.16 -9.26 25.32
C GLU A 246 -9.07 -9.94 26.16
N GLU A 247 -9.10 -11.27 26.28
CA GLU A 247 -8.05 -12.05 26.94
C GLU A 247 -6.69 -11.88 26.24
N ILE A 248 -6.67 -11.98 24.91
CA ILE A 248 -5.44 -11.81 24.12
C ILE A 248 -4.90 -10.39 24.30
N LEU A 249 -5.75 -9.36 24.16
CA LEU A 249 -5.34 -7.96 24.33
C LEU A 249 -4.81 -7.66 25.74
N ARG A 250 -5.41 -8.25 26.79
CA ARG A 250 -4.88 -8.15 28.15
C ARG A 250 -3.53 -8.84 28.30
N SER A 251 -3.31 -9.98 27.64
CA SER A 251 -2.04 -10.73 27.75
C SER A 251 -0.84 -10.00 27.13
N ILE A 252 -1.09 -9.00 26.27
CA ILE A 252 -0.05 -8.17 25.63
C ILE A 252 0.01 -6.76 26.20
N ASP A 253 -0.62 -6.51 27.36
CA ASP A 253 -0.67 -5.21 28.04
C ASP A 253 -1.15 -4.06 27.12
N MET A 254 -2.20 -4.31 26.33
CA MET A 254 -2.71 -3.33 25.36
C MET A 254 -3.13 -2.01 26.05
N PRO A 255 -2.62 -0.84 25.61
CA PRO A 255 -3.01 0.45 26.19
C PRO A 255 -4.48 0.77 25.95
N THR A 256 -5.21 1.31 26.93
CA THR A 256 -6.62 1.69 26.78
C THR A 256 -6.88 2.87 25.84
N SER A 257 -5.81 3.58 25.48
CA SER A 257 -5.85 4.73 24.56
C SER A 257 -5.69 4.34 23.10
N ILE A 258 -5.49 3.04 22.81
CA ILE A 258 -5.27 2.51 21.46
C ILE A 258 -6.17 1.28 21.29
N ASP A 259 -6.99 1.27 20.23
CA ASP A 259 -7.76 0.10 19.84
C ASP A 259 -7.01 -0.72 18.77
N MET A 260 -7.47 -1.96 18.56
CA MET A 260 -7.08 -2.72 17.37
C MET A 260 -7.47 -1.95 16.11
N ARG A 261 -6.61 -1.98 15.10
CA ARG A 261 -6.93 -1.46 13.75
C ARG A 261 -8.21 -2.06 13.19
N HIS A 262 -8.44 -3.34 13.45
CA HIS A 262 -9.71 -4.01 13.14
C HIS A 262 -10.15 -4.84 14.34
N SER A 263 -11.34 -4.59 14.88
CA SER A 263 -11.94 -5.52 15.86
C SER A 263 -12.51 -6.74 15.14
N ILE A 264 -12.56 -7.90 15.81
CA ILE A 264 -12.98 -9.18 15.22
C ILE A 264 -14.35 -9.15 14.54
N THR A 265 -15.29 -8.33 15.02
CA THR A 265 -16.64 -8.21 14.44
C THR A 265 -16.66 -7.50 13.09
N GLN A 266 -15.58 -6.77 12.76
CA GLN A 266 -15.38 -6.02 11.52
C GLN A 266 -14.08 -6.40 10.79
N PHE A 267 -13.43 -7.50 11.20
CA PHE A 267 -12.12 -7.92 10.68
C PHE A 267 -12.27 -8.67 9.35
N ALA A 268 -12.66 -7.93 8.31
CA ALA A 268 -12.94 -8.51 7.01
C ALA A 268 -11.77 -9.33 6.45
N HIS A 269 -10.52 -8.89 6.67
CA HIS A 269 -9.32 -9.59 6.19
C HIS A 269 -9.27 -11.08 6.56
N ILE A 270 -9.64 -11.43 7.80
CA ILE A 270 -9.47 -12.79 8.34
C ILE A 270 -10.76 -13.61 8.28
N PHE A 271 -11.93 -12.96 8.25
CA PHE A 271 -13.22 -13.67 8.29
C PHE A 271 -13.99 -13.69 6.97
N SER A 272 -13.75 -12.76 6.06
CA SER A 272 -14.50 -12.67 4.79
C SER A 272 -13.66 -12.33 3.56
N GLY A 273 -12.38 -12.04 3.75
CA GLY A 273 -11.45 -11.62 2.71
C GLY A 273 -10.71 -12.79 2.08
N ASP A 274 -9.88 -12.46 1.08
CA ASP A 274 -9.26 -13.43 0.15
C ASP A 274 -8.10 -14.25 0.77
N GLY A 275 -8.07 -14.47 2.09
CA GLY A 275 -7.17 -15.44 2.73
C GLY A 275 -6.06 -14.84 3.59
N TYR A 276 -6.39 -13.92 4.51
CA TYR A 276 -5.46 -13.45 5.54
C TYR A 276 -5.70 -14.09 6.92
N SER A 277 -6.61 -15.06 7.05
CA SER A 277 -6.77 -15.84 8.29
C SER A 277 -5.45 -16.50 8.68
N SER A 278 -4.98 -16.25 9.91
CA SER A 278 -3.63 -16.63 10.36
C SER A 278 -2.51 -16.05 9.47
N GLY A 279 -2.72 -14.85 8.95
CA GLY A 279 -1.90 -14.23 7.91
C GLY A 279 -1.95 -12.71 7.90
N TYR A 280 -2.62 -12.05 8.85
CA TYR A 280 -2.61 -10.58 8.90
C TYR A 280 -1.22 -10.02 9.21
N TYR A 281 -0.34 -10.82 9.82
CA TYR A 281 1.09 -10.50 10.02
C TYR A 281 1.85 -10.28 8.71
N SER A 282 1.32 -10.75 7.57
CA SER A 282 1.95 -10.65 6.26
C SER A 282 2.30 -9.22 5.85
N TYR A 283 1.52 -8.21 6.26
CA TYR A 283 1.84 -6.81 5.96
C TYR A 283 3.17 -6.36 6.58
N MET A 284 3.40 -6.64 7.87
CA MET A 284 4.68 -6.24 8.50
C MET A 284 5.82 -7.17 8.10
N TRP A 285 5.53 -8.42 7.78
CA TRP A 285 6.52 -9.33 7.21
C TRP A 285 7.03 -8.82 5.85
N SER A 286 6.13 -8.39 4.97
CA SER A 286 6.47 -7.75 3.71
C SER A 286 7.11 -6.37 3.88
N GLU A 287 6.80 -5.64 4.94
CA GLU A 287 7.44 -4.35 5.23
C GLU A 287 8.92 -4.50 5.66
N VAL A 288 9.36 -5.70 6.04
CA VAL A 288 10.80 -5.98 6.18
C VAL A 288 11.46 -6.06 4.81
N MET A 289 10.75 -6.58 3.81
CA MET A 289 11.22 -6.74 2.44
C MET A 289 11.15 -5.44 1.64
N ASP A 290 10.09 -4.65 1.77
CA ASP A 290 9.91 -3.43 0.96
C ASP A 290 10.97 -2.36 1.27
N ALA A 291 11.28 -2.17 2.55
CA ALA A 291 12.23 -1.18 3.04
C ALA A 291 13.65 -1.53 2.58
N ASP A 292 14.02 -2.81 2.63
CA ASP A 292 15.31 -3.28 2.08
C ASP A 292 15.32 -3.29 0.54
N ALA A 293 14.19 -3.56 -0.11
CA ALA A 293 14.05 -3.49 -1.56
C ALA A 293 14.22 -2.05 -2.08
N PHE A 294 13.58 -1.07 -1.43
CA PHE A 294 13.71 0.34 -1.81
C PHE A 294 15.12 0.87 -1.57
N LYS A 295 15.81 0.39 -0.51
CA LYS A 295 17.23 0.70 -0.27
C LYS A 295 18.13 0.34 -1.45
N ALA A 296 17.79 -0.66 -2.27
CA ALA A 296 18.54 -0.96 -3.50
C ALA A 296 18.58 0.23 -4.47
N PHE A 297 17.51 1.00 -4.54
CA PHE A 297 17.44 2.22 -5.35
C PHE A 297 18.15 3.40 -4.66
N GLU A 298 18.04 3.51 -3.33
CA GLU A 298 18.76 4.53 -2.55
C GLU A 298 20.29 4.34 -2.64
N GLU A 299 20.78 3.10 -2.62
CA GLU A 299 22.20 2.73 -2.81
C GLU A 299 22.74 3.23 -4.17
N LYS A 300 21.87 3.40 -5.18
CA LYS A 300 22.20 3.97 -6.50
C LYS A 300 22.09 5.49 -6.55
N ASN A 301 21.61 6.13 -5.47
CA ASN A 301 21.21 7.53 -5.43
C ASN A 301 20.23 7.90 -6.55
N ASN A 302 19.39 6.95 -6.97
CA ASN A 302 18.45 7.14 -8.05
C ASN A 302 17.21 6.25 -7.83
N PRO A 303 16.05 6.83 -7.45
CA PRO A 303 14.80 6.07 -7.27
C PRO A 303 14.27 5.45 -8.58
N PHE A 304 14.85 5.82 -9.72
CA PHE A 304 14.52 5.30 -11.06
C PHE A 304 15.74 4.66 -11.74
N ASP A 305 16.65 4.07 -10.97
CA ASP A 305 17.79 3.33 -11.52
C ASP A 305 17.32 2.18 -12.42
N LYS A 306 17.77 2.19 -13.69
CA LYS A 306 17.26 1.27 -14.72
C LYS A 306 17.67 -0.16 -14.48
N ASP A 307 18.88 -0.40 -14.00
CA ASP A 307 19.38 -1.75 -13.75
C ASP A 307 18.66 -2.36 -12.54
N THR A 308 18.45 -1.57 -11.49
CA THR A 308 17.68 -1.98 -10.31
C THR A 308 16.21 -2.22 -10.65
N ALA A 309 15.58 -1.35 -11.44
CA ALA A 309 14.20 -1.55 -11.91
C ALA A 309 14.06 -2.80 -12.80
N LYS A 310 15.04 -3.05 -13.67
CA LYS A 310 15.10 -4.27 -14.48
C LYS A 310 15.23 -5.52 -13.60
N ALA A 311 16.09 -5.50 -12.58
CA ALA A 311 16.22 -6.59 -11.64
C ALA A 311 14.90 -6.83 -10.87
N LEU A 312 14.23 -5.77 -10.40
CA LEU A 312 12.92 -5.88 -9.75
C LEU A 312 11.88 -6.53 -10.67
N HIS A 313 11.82 -6.13 -11.94
CA HIS A 313 10.94 -6.76 -12.94
C HIS A 313 11.30 -8.24 -13.16
N ASP A 314 12.57 -8.52 -13.45
CA ASP A 314 13.03 -9.84 -13.88
C ASP A 314 13.03 -10.87 -12.75
N CYS A 315 13.19 -10.45 -11.50
CA CYS A 315 13.29 -11.34 -10.35
C CYS A 315 11.98 -11.44 -9.56
N ILE A 316 11.17 -10.37 -9.52
CA ILE A 316 9.96 -10.31 -8.70
C ILE A 316 8.71 -10.23 -9.59
N LEU A 317 8.48 -9.08 -10.25
CA LEU A 317 7.18 -8.75 -10.83
C LEU A 317 6.79 -9.68 -12.01
N SER A 318 7.76 -10.16 -12.77
CA SER A 318 7.49 -11.03 -13.92
C SER A 318 7.26 -12.50 -13.55
N LYS A 319 7.53 -12.88 -12.30
CA LYS A 319 7.59 -14.27 -11.89
C LYS A 319 6.29 -14.81 -11.32
N GLY A 320 5.43 -13.97 -10.74
CA GLY A 320 4.29 -14.46 -9.97
C GLY A 320 4.71 -15.59 -9.03
N GLY A 321 3.90 -16.63 -8.88
CA GLY A 321 4.22 -17.81 -8.06
C GLY A 321 5.10 -18.86 -8.73
N SER A 322 5.82 -18.53 -9.81
CA SER A 322 6.58 -19.55 -10.57
C SER A 322 7.93 -19.94 -9.95
N ILE A 323 8.40 -19.16 -8.97
CA ILE A 323 9.62 -19.43 -8.18
C ILE A 323 9.33 -19.18 -6.71
N ALA A 324 10.16 -19.75 -5.82
CA ALA A 324 10.01 -19.53 -4.39
C ALA A 324 10.25 -18.04 -4.03
N PRO A 325 9.46 -17.43 -3.13
CA PRO A 325 9.62 -16.04 -2.70
C PRO A 325 11.04 -15.68 -2.23
N GLU A 326 11.65 -16.55 -1.42
CA GLU A 326 13.02 -16.36 -0.92
C GLU A 326 14.04 -16.33 -2.04
N GLU A 327 13.90 -17.24 -3.01
CA GLU A 327 14.77 -17.30 -4.20
C GLU A 327 14.58 -16.05 -5.07
N ALA A 328 13.33 -15.63 -5.29
CA ALA A 328 12.99 -14.40 -6.01
C ALA A 328 13.67 -13.18 -5.39
N TYR A 329 13.58 -13.07 -4.05
CA TYR A 329 14.15 -11.96 -3.30
C TYR A 329 15.68 -11.98 -3.32
N ILE A 330 16.32 -13.15 -3.12
CA ILE A 330 17.77 -13.30 -3.21
C ILE A 330 18.26 -12.97 -4.62
N ASN A 331 17.55 -13.39 -5.67
CA ASN A 331 17.91 -13.04 -7.04
C ASN A 331 17.85 -11.53 -7.30
N PHE A 332 16.94 -10.81 -6.63
CA PHE A 332 16.83 -9.36 -6.73
C PHE A 332 17.87 -8.61 -5.86
N ARG A 333 17.98 -8.96 -4.57
CA ARG A 333 18.80 -8.22 -3.59
C ARG A 333 20.18 -8.80 -3.33
N GLY A 334 20.44 -10.03 -3.76
CA GLY A 334 21.63 -10.80 -3.43
C GLY A 334 21.66 -11.37 -2.01
N LYS A 335 20.63 -11.08 -1.19
CA LYS A 335 20.54 -11.48 0.21
C LYS A 335 19.07 -11.48 0.68
N LEU A 336 18.79 -12.16 1.78
CA LEU A 336 17.53 -12.04 2.50
C LEU A 336 17.41 -10.66 3.17
N PRO A 337 16.18 -10.14 3.37
CA PRO A 337 15.95 -8.84 3.97
C PRO A 337 16.35 -8.85 5.45
N ASN A 338 16.59 -7.66 6.02
CA ASN A 338 16.99 -7.51 7.42
C ASN A 338 16.01 -6.61 8.17
N VAL A 339 15.52 -7.08 9.32
CA VAL A 339 14.58 -6.35 10.19
C VAL A 339 15.05 -4.94 10.57
N LYS A 340 16.37 -4.67 10.55
CA LYS A 340 16.92 -3.33 10.79
C LYS A 340 16.32 -2.27 9.86
N ALA A 341 16.03 -2.60 8.60
CA ALA A 341 15.41 -1.66 7.66
C ALA A 341 14.00 -1.24 8.12
N LEU A 342 13.17 -2.20 8.52
CA LEU A 342 11.85 -1.93 9.10
C LEU A 342 11.95 -1.08 10.37
N LEU A 343 12.88 -1.42 11.28
CA LEU A 343 13.07 -0.69 12.53
C LEU A 343 13.50 0.76 12.27
N GLU A 344 14.39 1.00 11.30
CA GLU A 344 14.77 2.36 10.90
C GLU A 344 13.59 3.11 10.29
N GLN A 345 12.85 2.48 9.37
CA GLN A 345 11.66 3.05 8.72
C GLN A 345 10.61 3.49 9.72
N ARG A 346 10.30 2.64 10.71
CA ARG A 346 9.32 2.95 11.77
C ARG A 346 9.88 3.82 12.89
N GLY A 347 11.16 4.21 12.86
CA GLY A 347 11.80 4.99 13.91
C GLY A 347 12.00 4.23 15.24
N LEU A 348 12.08 2.89 15.17
CA LEU A 348 12.23 1.96 16.28
C LEU A 348 13.67 1.43 16.43
N SER A 349 14.62 1.90 15.60
CA SER A 349 16.02 1.44 15.62
C SER A 349 16.76 1.72 16.94
N THR A 350 16.30 2.69 17.72
CA THR A 350 16.84 3.02 19.05
C THR A 350 16.07 2.37 20.20
N ALA A 351 14.93 1.72 19.93
CA ALA A 351 14.09 1.11 20.97
C ALA A 351 14.76 -0.13 21.61
N GLY A 352 15.76 -0.74 20.96
CA GLY A 352 16.56 -1.83 21.51
C GLY A 352 17.59 -1.43 22.57
N ASN A 353 17.73 -0.14 22.89
CA ASN A 353 18.63 0.36 23.93
C ASN A 353 17.91 0.76 25.24
N ILE A 354 16.65 0.36 25.41
CA ILE A 354 15.95 0.48 26.69
C ILE A 354 16.22 -0.81 27.48
N THR A 355 17.40 -0.87 28.11
CA THR A 355 17.68 -1.78 29.25
C THR A 355 17.38 -1.09 30.55
#